data_AF-A0A2N2M778-F1
#
_entry.id   AF-A0A2N2M778-F1
#
_cell.length_a   1.000
_cell.length_b   1.000
_cell.length_c   1.000
_cell.angle_alpha   90.00
_cell.angle_beta   90.00
_cell.angle_gamma   90.00
#
_symmetry.space_group_name_H-M   'P 1'
#
loop_
_entity.id
_entity.type
_entity.pdbx_description
1 polymer ?
#
loop_
_entity_poly.entity_id
_entity_poly.type
_entity_poly.pdbx_seq_one_letter_code
_entity_poly.pdbx_strand_id
1 'polypeptide(L)'
;MEEQSVLDYLKERLSLRRLFHPDGSEQINQEPADGGEPKTPLVSFDGQTRFPWRSILALVLALLAQMQLEPPTQNWIAGVALYTSAAGLLVWGLLMKEWGSFKRQEMVETTIGLNIRVIPLFIFIPLIFAAFLTFGGNRFTLVNTLLWVATLAAGLWTFWEPQNREPINFIDSLRRWLFKGNRFDTWKLLVLAVFIISAFFHFYQLNQIPLNMTSDHTEKLLDINGVLQGQTQIFFSNNGGREPIQFYMAALFVKLFDTGMTFFTLKLTMSVVFMLSLI
;
A
#
# COMPACT_ATOMS: atom_id res chain seq x y z
N MET A 1 -23.68 -3.08 -43.50
CA MET A 1 -22.69 -2.37 -42.67
C MET A 1 -21.61 -3.39 -42.38
N GLU A 2 -20.45 -3.27 -43.01
CA GLU A 2 -19.32 -4.15 -42.71
C GLU A 2 -18.77 -3.73 -41.35
N GLU A 3 -18.90 -4.60 -40.35
CA GLU A 3 -18.36 -4.36 -39.02
C GLU A 3 -16.84 -4.33 -39.08
N GLN A 4 -16.26 -3.25 -38.56
CA GLN A 4 -14.82 -3.05 -38.55
C GLN A 4 -14.18 -4.14 -37.68
N SER A 5 -13.40 -5.02 -38.30
CA SER A 5 -12.66 -6.06 -37.59
C SER A 5 -11.71 -5.42 -36.58
N VAL A 6 -11.61 -5.99 -35.38
CA VAL A 6 -10.66 -5.57 -34.33
C VAL A 6 -9.23 -5.49 -34.88
N LEU A 7 -8.90 -6.36 -35.84
CA LEU A 7 -7.61 -6.39 -36.48
C LEU A 7 -7.37 -5.18 -37.41
N ASP A 8 -8.41 -4.69 -38.06
CA ASP A 8 -8.34 -3.49 -38.91
C ASP A 8 -8.28 -2.23 -38.06
N TYR A 9 -9.03 -2.18 -36.96
CA TYR A 9 -8.92 -1.12 -35.95
C TYR A 9 -7.51 -1.04 -35.34
N LEU A 10 -6.90 -2.19 -34.99
CA LEU A 10 -5.55 -2.24 -34.46
C LEU A 10 -4.49 -1.85 -35.51
N LYS A 11 -4.62 -2.31 -36.75
CA LYS A 11 -3.74 -1.91 -37.86
C LYS A 11 -3.79 -0.41 -38.12
N GLU A 12 -4.98 0.18 -38.09
CA GLU A 12 -5.17 1.62 -38.28
C GLU A 12 -4.52 2.41 -37.14
N ARG A 13 -4.76 2.01 -35.89
CA ARG A 13 -4.24 2.69 -34.69
C ARG A 13 -2.72 2.56 -34.51
N LEU A 14 -2.14 1.44 -34.94
CA LEU A 14 -0.71 1.12 -34.81
C LEU A 14 0.09 1.40 -36.09
N SER A 15 -0.52 1.96 -37.13
CA SER A 15 0.16 2.20 -38.41
C SER A 15 1.26 3.27 -38.29
N LEU A 16 2.44 2.96 -38.83
CA LEU A 16 3.60 3.86 -38.93
C LEU A 16 3.30 5.17 -39.67
N ARG A 17 2.23 5.23 -40.48
CA ARG A 17 1.82 6.47 -41.17
C ARG A 17 1.39 7.58 -40.22
N ARG A 18 0.76 7.26 -39.09
CA ARG A 18 0.33 8.25 -38.08
C ARG A 18 1.51 8.86 -37.31
N LEU A 19 2.68 8.22 -37.31
CA LEU A 19 3.92 8.75 -36.73
C LEU A 19 4.50 9.94 -37.51
N PHE A 20 4.18 10.07 -38.80
CA PHE A 20 4.74 11.13 -39.67
C PHE A 20 3.74 12.26 -40.01
N HIS A 21 2.45 12.09 -39.71
CA HIS A 21 1.42 13.13 -39.87
C HIS A 21 0.46 13.12 -38.67
N PRO A 22 0.69 13.98 -37.65
CA PRO A 22 -0.16 14.05 -36.45
C PRO A 22 -1.52 14.71 -36.68
N ASP A 23 -1.73 15.41 -37.81
CA ASP A 23 -2.82 16.39 -37.96
C ASP A 23 -4.19 15.81 -38.40
N GLY A 24 -4.35 14.48 -38.34
CA GLY A 24 -5.58 13.80 -38.72
C GLY A 24 -6.44 13.38 -37.53
N SER A 25 -6.74 14.27 -36.59
CA SER A 25 -7.82 14.04 -35.62
C SER A 25 -9.14 14.45 -36.27
N GLU A 26 -9.86 13.50 -36.87
CA GLU A 26 -11.28 13.69 -37.13
C GLU A 26 -11.97 13.98 -35.80
N GLN A 27 -12.39 15.24 -35.63
CA GLN A 27 -13.30 15.66 -34.60
C GLN A 27 -14.62 14.92 -34.85
N ILE A 28 -14.86 13.85 -34.10
CA ILE A 28 -16.21 13.34 -33.93
C ILE A 28 -16.96 14.43 -33.17
N ASN A 29 -17.78 15.18 -33.88
CA ASN A 29 -18.70 16.17 -33.32
C ASN A 29 -19.58 15.49 -32.26
N GLN A 30 -19.24 15.71 -30.99
CA GLN A 30 -20.18 15.53 -29.90
C GLN A 30 -20.99 16.82 -29.80
N GLU A 31 -22.29 16.75 -30.09
CA GLU A 31 -23.25 17.78 -29.69
C GLU A 31 -23.08 18.10 -28.20
N PRO A 32 -23.18 19.38 -27.80
CA PRO A 32 -22.97 19.77 -26.42
C PRO A 32 -24.10 19.18 -25.57
N ALA A 33 -23.77 18.14 -24.79
CA ALA A 33 -24.62 17.70 -23.69
C ALA A 33 -24.74 18.86 -22.69
N ASP A 34 -25.99 19.22 -22.46
CA ASP A 34 -26.51 20.28 -21.60
C ASP A 34 -25.65 20.56 -20.36
N GLY A 35 -25.46 21.85 -20.08
CA GLY A 35 -24.59 22.40 -19.05
C GLY A 35 -25.09 22.17 -17.62
N GLY A 36 -25.12 20.91 -17.19
CA GLY A 36 -25.23 20.56 -15.78
C GLY A 36 -23.85 20.65 -15.13
N GLU A 37 -23.66 21.58 -14.20
CA GLU A 37 -22.50 21.59 -13.30
C GLU A 37 -22.24 20.16 -12.79
N PRO A 38 -20.96 19.72 -12.70
CA PRO A 38 -20.65 18.45 -12.07
C PRO A 38 -21.14 18.52 -10.63
N LYS A 39 -22.28 17.89 -10.36
CA LYS A 39 -22.81 17.69 -9.01
C LYS A 39 -21.72 16.95 -8.26
N THR A 40 -20.94 17.71 -7.50
CA THR A 40 -20.00 17.19 -6.52
C THR A 40 -20.82 16.20 -5.70
N PRO A 41 -20.40 14.92 -5.56
CA PRO A 41 -21.10 14.01 -4.69
C PRO A 41 -20.94 14.57 -3.27
N LEU A 42 -21.94 15.34 -2.83
CA LEU A 42 -22.10 15.71 -1.45
C LEU A 42 -22.20 14.38 -0.71
N VAL A 43 -21.15 14.06 0.04
CA VAL A 43 -21.19 12.98 1.02
C VAL A 43 -22.24 13.39 2.05
N SER A 44 -23.50 13.09 1.77
CA SER A 44 -24.53 13.13 2.78
C SER A 44 -24.33 11.88 3.62
N PHE A 45 -23.57 12.04 4.72
CA PHE A 45 -23.70 11.14 5.84
C PHE A 45 -25.16 11.19 6.26
N ASP A 46 -25.88 10.09 6.04
CA ASP A 46 -27.22 9.97 6.59
C ASP A 46 -27.06 10.04 8.12
N GLY A 47 -27.55 11.13 8.70
CA GLY A 47 -27.23 11.58 10.07
C GLY A 47 -27.82 10.71 11.18
N GLN A 48 -28.06 9.43 10.92
CA GLN A 48 -28.64 8.48 11.87
C GLN A 48 -27.78 7.23 12.09
N THR A 49 -26.45 7.36 12.03
CA THR A 49 -25.59 6.35 12.65
C THR A 49 -25.73 6.47 14.16
N ARG A 50 -26.56 5.62 14.77
CA ARG A 50 -26.63 5.50 16.23
C ARG A 50 -25.27 5.00 16.73
N PHE A 51 -24.76 5.61 17.80
CA PHE A 51 -23.49 5.21 18.41
C PHE A 51 -23.50 3.68 18.68
N PRO A 52 -22.54 2.89 18.13
CA PRO A 52 -22.60 1.43 18.12
C PRO A 52 -22.16 0.82 19.46
N TRP A 53 -22.81 1.23 20.54
CA TRP A 53 -22.43 0.85 21.90
C TRP A 53 -22.52 -0.66 22.13
N ARG A 54 -23.43 -1.39 21.46
CA ARG A 54 -23.54 -2.84 21.58
C ARG A 54 -22.33 -3.54 20.98
N SER A 55 -21.84 -3.04 19.85
CA SER A 55 -20.62 -3.54 19.20
C SER A 55 -19.38 -3.27 20.04
N ILE A 56 -19.29 -2.08 20.64
CA ILE A 56 -18.20 -1.72 21.57
C ILE A 56 -18.26 -2.60 22.82
N LEU A 57 -19.44 -2.79 23.41
CA LEU A 57 -19.61 -3.65 24.58
C LEU A 57 -19.29 -5.12 24.26
N ALA A 58 -19.68 -5.62 23.08
CA ALA A 58 -19.32 -6.95 22.62
C ALA A 58 -17.78 -7.12 22.56
N LEU A 59 -17.05 -6.13 22.04
CA LEU A 59 -15.59 -6.14 22.02
C LEU A 59 -15.00 -6.18 23.44
N VAL A 60 -15.50 -5.35 24.36
CA VAL A 60 -15.04 -5.34 25.75
C VAL A 60 -15.26 -6.70 26.42
N LEU A 61 -16.45 -7.30 26.24
CA LEU A 61 -16.74 -8.64 26.78
C LEU A 61 -15.85 -9.72 26.17
N ALA A 62 -15.54 -9.64 24.87
CA ALA A 62 -14.63 -10.57 24.21
C ALA A 62 -13.19 -10.47 24.74
N LEU A 63 -12.71 -9.26 25.02
CA LEU A 63 -11.39 -9.05 25.63
C LEU A 63 -11.36 -9.58 27.08
N LEU A 64 -12.41 -9.34 27.87
CA LEU A 64 -12.54 -9.91 29.21
C LEU A 64 -12.63 -11.45 29.18
N ALA A 65 -13.33 -12.02 28.19
CA ALA A 65 -13.37 -13.45 27.97
C ALA A 65 -11.98 -14.02 27.71
N GLN A 66 -11.22 -13.38 26.81
CA GLN A 66 -9.84 -13.76 26.49
C GLN A 66 -8.94 -13.72 27.74
N MET A 67 -9.03 -12.66 28.54
CA MET A 67 -8.27 -12.54 29.79
C MET A 67 -8.57 -13.67 30.79
N GLN A 68 -9.80 -14.18 30.83
CA GLN A 68 -10.17 -15.29 31.74
C GLN A 68 -9.70 -16.66 31.24
N LEU A 69 -9.51 -16.83 29.93
CA LEU A 69 -8.97 -18.05 29.34
C LEU A 69 -7.44 -18.10 29.40
N GLU A 70 -6.79 -16.95 29.54
CA GLU A 70 -5.34 -16.88 29.67
C GLU A 70 -4.86 -17.32 31.06
N PRO A 71 -3.65 -17.93 31.16
CA PRO A 71 -3.02 -18.23 32.44
C PRO A 71 -2.85 -16.94 33.27
N PRO A 72 -3.02 -16.99 34.62
CA PRO A 72 -3.00 -18.18 35.48
C PRO A 72 -4.36 -18.70 35.95
N THR A 73 -5.47 -17.99 35.72
CA THR A 73 -6.78 -18.38 36.26
C THR A 73 -7.48 -19.45 35.42
N GLN A 74 -7.34 -19.42 34.09
CA GLN A 74 -7.92 -20.38 33.14
C GLN A 74 -9.39 -20.74 33.43
N ASN A 75 -10.20 -19.74 33.78
CA ASN A 75 -11.61 -19.95 34.10
C ASN A 75 -12.45 -20.06 32.81
N TRP A 76 -12.50 -21.29 32.27
CA TRP A 76 -13.18 -21.58 31.01
C TRP A 76 -14.69 -21.29 31.06
N ILE A 77 -15.34 -21.48 32.20
CA ILE A 77 -16.78 -21.22 32.36
C ILE A 77 -17.06 -19.73 32.17
N ALA A 78 -16.30 -18.88 32.86
CA ALA A 78 -16.41 -17.43 32.72
C ALA A 78 -16.05 -16.98 31.29
N GLY A 79 -14.99 -17.53 30.70
CA GLY A 79 -14.59 -17.23 29.32
C GLY A 79 -15.68 -17.56 28.29
N VAL A 80 -16.23 -18.77 28.35
CA VAL A 80 -17.31 -19.20 27.43
C VAL A 80 -18.59 -18.37 27.63
N ALA A 81 -18.96 -18.08 28.88
CA ALA A 81 -20.13 -17.25 29.16
C ALA A 81 -19.97 -15.82 28.61
N LEU A 82 -18.79 -15.22 28.78
CA LEU A 82 -18.50 -13.88 28.27
C LEU A 82 -18.44 -13.85 26.73
N TYR A 83 -17.83 -14.85 26.10
CA TYR A 83 -17.83 -14.95 24.63
C TYR A 83 -19.22 -15.16 24.04
N THR A 84 -20.04 -16.00 24.67
CA THR A 84 -21.44 -16.21 24.25
C THR A 84 -22.23 -14.91 24.36
N SER A 85 -22.01 -14.15 25.43
CA SER A 85 -22.64 -12.84 25.62
C SER A 85 -22.17 -11.81 24.59
N ALA A 86 -20.87 -11.78 24.29
CA ALA A 86 -20.29 -10.94 23.24
C ALA A 86 -20.89 -11.26 21.86
N ALA A 87 -20.99 -12.55 21.52
CA ALA A 87 -21.60 -13.00 20.27
C ALA A 87 -23.08 -12.59 20.19
N GLY A 88 -23.84 -12.75 21.27
CA GLY A 88 -25.25 -12.31 21.34
C GLY A 88 -25.41 -10.81 21.12
N LEU A 89 -24.57 -9.98 21.76
CA LEU A 89 -24.57 -8.53 21.56
C LEU A 89 -24.19 -8.12 20.14
N LEU A 90 -23.24 -8.82 19.53
CA LEU A 90 -22.81 -8.55 18.16
C LEU A 90 -23.93 -8.90 17.18
N VAL A 91 -24.56 -10.07 17.32
CA VAL A 91 -25.72 -10.46 16.51
C VAL A 91 -26.86 -9.45 16.68
N TRP A 92 -27.13 -9.00 17.91
CA TRP A 92 -28.11 -7.95 18.16
C TRP A 92 -27.72 -6.64 17.44
N GLY A 93 -26.47 -6.18 17.57
CA GLY A 93 -25.98 -4.98 16.88
C GLY A 93 -26.18 -5.05 15.36
N LEU A 94 -25.91 -6.21 14.77
CA LEU A 94 -26.13 -6.47 13.34
C LEU A 94 -27.62 -6.44 12.97
N LEU A 95 -28.48 -7.11 13.74
CA LEU A 95 -29.93 -7.12 13.51
C LEU A 95 -30.55 -5.71 13.61
N MET A 96 -30.02 -4.89 14.52
CA MET A 96 -30.45 -3.50 14.70
C MET A 96 -29.83 -2.54 13.69
N LYS A 97 -29.02 -3.03 12.74
CA LYS A 97 -28.31 -2.24 11.74
C LYS A 97 -27.57 -1.06 12.38
N GLU A 98 -26.92 -1.28 13.53
CA GLU A 98 -26.13 -0.24 14.21
C GLU A 98 -25.03 0.31 13.31
N TRP A 99 -24.49 -0.55 12.45
CA TRP A 99 -23.56 -0.16 11.43
C TRP A 99 -24.39 0.44 10.31
N GLY A 100 -24.36 1.77 10.20
CA GLY A 100 -25.10 2.50 9.19
C GLY A 100 -24.92 1.85 7.83
N SER A 101 -25.99 1.78 7.05
CA SER A 101 -25.90 1.32 5.67
C SER A 101 -24.98 2.27 4.93
N PHE A 102 -23.78 1.82 4.57
CA PHE A 102 -22.97 2.50 3.57
C PHE A 102 -23.83 2.54 2.31
N LYS A 103 -24.32 3.74 1.96
CA LYS A 103 -24.99 3.94 0.68
C LYS A 103 -23.96 3.56 -0.36
N ARG A 104 -24.20 2.43 -1.04
CA ARG A 104 -23.35 1.95 -2.12
C ARG A 104 -23.23 3.12 -3.08
N GLN A 105 -22.04 3.72 -3.16
CA GLN A 105 -21.78 4.73 -4.16
C GLN A 105 -22.09 4.06 -5.49
N GLU A 106 -23.00 4.67 -6.26
CA GLU A 106 -23.16 4.30 -7.66
C GLU A 106 -21.77 4.46 -8.26
N MET A 107 -21.19 3.32 -8.64
CA MET A 107 -19.90 3.29 -9.29
C MET A 107 -20.11 4.04 -10.59
N VAL A 108 -19.65 5.29 -10.64
CA VAL A 108 -19.53 5.99 -11.91
C VAL A 108 -18.54 5.14 -12.69
N GLU A 109 -19.05 4.38 -13.66
CA GLU A 109 -18.24 3.63 -14.61
C GLU A 109 -17.36 4.64 -15.32
N THR A 110 -16.19 4.87 -14.75
CA THR A 110 -15.20 5.75 -15.34
C THR A 110 -14.60 4.89 -16.43
N THR A 111 -15.04 5.11 -17.66
CA THR A 111 -14.45 4.45 -18.82
C THR A 111 -12.97 4.83 -18.84
N ILE A 112 -12.10 3.85 -18.60
CA ILE A 112 -10.65 4.06 -18.63
C ILE A 112 -10.30 4.39 -20.08
N GLY A 113 -9.91 5.63 -20.33
CA GLY A 113 -9.43 6.06 -21.64
C GLY A 113 -8.13 5.33 -21.95
N LEU A 114 -8.14 4.43 -22.93
CA LEU A 114 -6.91 3.77 -23.39
C LEU A 114 -6.09 4.72 -24.27
N ASN A 115 -5.60 5.81 -23.69
CA ASN A 115 -4.69 6.77 -24.32
C ASN A 115 -3.25 6.26 -24.23
N ILE A 116 -2.85 5.40 -25.17
CA ILE A 116 -1.49 4.84 -25.23
C ILE A 116 -0.59 5.75 -26.09
N ARG A 117 0.56 6.16 -25.54
CA ARG A 117 1.57 6.91 -26.29
C ARG A 117 2.49 5.95 -27.04
N VAL A 118 2.38 5.94 -28.37
CA VAL A 118 3.07 4.96 -29.24
C VAL A 118 4.60 5.13 -29.24
N ILE A 119 5.12 6.35 -29.20
CA ILE A 119 6.58 6.59 -29.23
C ILE A 119 7.27 6.02 -27.98
N PRO A 120 6.84 6.36 -26.74
CA PRO A 120 7.39 5.73 -25.53
C PRO A 120 7.21 4.21 -25.50
N LEU A 121 6.13 3.67 -26.10
CA LEU A 121 5.91 2.22 -26.16
C LEU A 121 7.03 1.50 -26.92
N PHE A 122 7.47 2.04 -28.05
CA PHE A 122 8.58 1.46 -28.82
C PHE A 122 9.94 1.54 -28.11
N ILE A 123 10.10 2.45 -27.14
CA ILE A 123 11.29 2.52 -26.28
C ILE A 123 11.14 1.56 -25.09
N PHE A 124 9.94 1.47 -24.52
CA PHE A 124 9.63 0.61 -23.38
C PHE A 124 9.85 -0.87 -23.70
N ILE A 125 9.41 -1.35 -24.86
CA ILE A 125 9.52 -2.76 -25.26
C ILE A 125 10.98 -3.26 -25.26
N PRO A 126 11.94 -2.66 -25.97
CA PRO A 126 13.33 -3.13 -25.94
C PRO A 126 13.96 -2.95 -24.55
N LEU A 127 13.60 -1.89 -23.81
CA LEU A 127 14.10 -1.68 -22.45
C LEU A 127 13.66 -2.79 -21.48
N ILE A 128 12.41 -3.24 -21.52
CA ILE A 128 11.94 -4.33 -20.65
C ILE A 128 12.68 -5.63 -20.92
N PHE A 129 12.96 -5.95 -22.20
CA PHE A 129 13.77 -7.12 -22.55
C PHE A 129 15.23 -6.97 -22.10
N ALA A 130 15.83 -5.80 -22.30
CA ALA A 130 17.20 -5.53 -21.85
C ALA A 130 17.33 -5.60 -20.32
N ALA A 131 16.39 -5.02 -19.58
CA ALA A 131 16.34 -5.11 -18.13
C ALA A 131 16.20 -6.56 -17.68
N PHE A 132 15.28 -7.33 -18.26
CA PHE A 132 15.08 -8.75 -17.94
C PHE A 132 16.36 -9.57 -18.13
N LEU A 133 17.01 -9.47 -19.29
CA LEU A 133 18.23 -10.22 -19.60
C LEU A 133 19.37 -9.88 -18.64
N THR A 134 19.53 -8.60 -18.30
CA THR A 134 20.61 -8.13 -17.42
C THR A 134 20.38 -8.45 -15.93
N PHE A 135 19.18 -8.86 -15.53
CA PHE A 135 18.89 -9.36 -14.19
C PHE A 135 19.06 -10.88 -14.03
N GLY A 136 19.32 -11.62 -15.11
CA GLY A 136 19.48 -13.09 -15.05
C GLY A 136 20.57 -13.58 -14.09
N GLY A 137 21.56 -12.73 -13.76
CA GLY A 137 22.61 -13.05 -12.81
C GLY A 137 22.24 -12.94 -11.33
N ASN A 138 20.96 -12.68 -10.99
CA ASN A 138 20.47 -12.51 -9.61
C ASN A 138 21.24 -11.45 -8.81
N ARG A 139 21.67 -10.37 -9.45
CA ARG A 139 22.41 -9.28 -8.78
C ARG A 139 21.94 -7.92 -9.25
N PHE A 140 21.80 -6.97 -8.34
CA PHE A 140 21.71 -5.55 -8.68
C PHE A 140 23.09 -5.05 -9.09
N THR A 141 23.18 -4.56 -10.32
CA THR A 141 24.33 -3.85 -10.87
C THR A 141 23.89 -2.44 -11.23
N LEU A 142 24.83 -1.53 -11.44
CA LEU A 142 24.48 -0.19 -11.88
C LEU A 142 23.74 -0.23 -13.24
N VAL A 143 24.20 -1.08 -14.16
CA VAL A 143 23.64 -1.20 -15.51
C VAL A 143 22.22 -1.72 -15.48
N ASN A 144 21.96 -2.85 -14.83
CA ASN A 144 20.61 -3.43 -14.82
C ASN A 144 19.61 -2.56 -14.02
N THR A 145 20.05 -1.95 -12.92
CA THR A 145 19.22 -1.03 -12.14
C THR A 145 18.86 0.20 -12.96
N LEU A 146 19.81 0.78 -13.72
CA LEU A 146 19.52 1.91 -14.60
C LEU A 146 18.58 1.54 -15.74
N LEU A 147 18.79 0.39 -16.39
CA LEU A 147 17.89 -0.12 -17.43
C LEU A 147 16.48 -0.35 -16.88
N TRP A 148 16.38 -0.88 -15.66
CA TRP A 148 15.10 -1.09 -14.99
C TRP A 148 14.38 0.22 -14.67
N VAL A 149 15.08 1.20 -14.09
CA VAL A 149 14.50 2.53 -13.82
C VAL A 149 14.06 3.21 -15.12
N ALA A 150 14.87 3.12 -16.18
CA ALA A 150 14.50 3.63 -17.50
C ALA A 150 13.26 2.92 -18.07
N THR A 151 13.16 1.60 -17.88
CA THR A 151 11.98 0.81 -18.27
C THR A 151 10.74 1.29 -17.53
N LEU A 152 10.83 1.49 -16.21
CA LEU A 152 9.71 2.00 -15.41
C LEU A 152 9.30 3.41 -15.86
N ALA A 153 10.26 4.30 -16.10
CA ALA A 153 9.98 5.66 -16.58
C ALA A 153 9.31 5.65 -17.97
N ALA A 154 9.80 4.83 -18.91
CA ALA A 154 9.22 4.69 -20.23
C ALA A 154 7.81 4.06 -20.19
N GLY A 155 7.60 3.07 -19.32
CA GLY A 155 6.29 2.44 -19.11
C GLY A 155 5.29 3.42 -18.51
N LEU A 156 5.69 4.15 -17.45
CA LEU A 156 4.89 5.21 -16.87
C LEU A 156 4.52 6.25 -17.94
N TRP A 157 5.48 6.71 -18.75
CA TRP A 157 5.20 7.68 -19.81
C TRP A 157 4.27 7.13 -20.90
N THR A 158 4.41 5.85 -21.26
CA THR A 158 3.56 5.18 -22.27
C THR A 158 2.09 5.18 -21.87
N PHE A 159 1.83 4.88 -20.60
CA PHE A 159 0.48 4.74 -20.03
C PHE A 159 0.06 5.95 -19.19
N TRP A 160 0.82 7.06 -19.24
CA TRP A 160 0.49 8.26 -18.48
C TRP A 160 -0.71 8.97 -19.09
N GLU A 161 -1.86 8.77 -18.47
CA GLU A 161 -3.07 9.56 -18.72
C GLU A 161 -3.09 10.74 -17.73
N PRO A 162 -2.83 11.98 -18.19
CA PRO A 162 -2.90 13.15 -17.33
C PRO A 162 -4.36 13.37 -16.96
N GLN A 163 -4.74 12.93 -15.76
CA GLN A 163 -6.00 13.36 -15.19
C GLN A 163 -5.82 14.85 -14.83
N ASN A 164 -6.75 15.71 -15.28
CA ASN A 164 -6.84 17.12 -14.86
C ASN A 164 -7.19 17.20 -13.37
N ARG A 165 -6.29 16.74 -12.51
CA ARG A 165 -6.32 16.99 -11.09
C ARG A 165 -5.51 18.25 -10.86
N GLU A 166 -6.12 19.20 -10.14
CA GLU A 166 -5.41 20.32 -9.55
C GLU A 166 -4.08 19.83 -8.97
N PRO A 167 -2.93 20.46 -9.30
CA PRO A 167 -1.63 20.02 -8.80
C PRO A 167 -1.69 19.97 -7.28
N ILE A 168 -1.59 18.75 -6.73
CA ILE A 168 -1.68 18.55 -5.30
C ILE A 168 -0.35 19.05 -4.72
N ASN A 169 -0.32 20.30 -4.28
CA ASN A 169 0.78 20.81 -3.49
C ASN A 169 0.82 20.01 -2.18
N PHE A 170 1.71 19.02 -2.11
CA PHE A 170 1.84 18.14 -0.95
C PHE A 170 2.05 18.95 0.34
N ILE A 171 2.83 20.03 0.26
CA ILE A 171 3.07 20.96 1.36
C ILE A 171 1.78 21.66 1.79
N ASP A 172 0.97 22.16 0.84
CA ASP A 172 -0.29 22.84 1.16
C ASP A 172 -1.37 21.85 1.61
N SER A 173 -1.38 20.62 1.09
CA SER A 173 -2.28 19.56 1.53
C SER A 173 -1.92 19.07 2.93
N LEU A 174 -0.63 18.88 3.24
CA LEU A 174 -0.13 18.55 4.57
C LEU A 174 -0.38 19.69 5.55
N ARG A 175 -0.15 20.95 5.14
CA ARG A 175 -0.43 22.14 5.95
C ARG A 175 -1.93 22.30 6.20
N ARG A 176 -2.79 22.07 5.20
CA ARG A 176 -4.25 22.08 5.38
C ARG A 176 -4.69 20.93 6.28
N TRP A 177 -4.12 19.74 6.13
CA TRP A 177 -4.43 18.60 7.00
C TRP A 177 -3.97 18.82 8.45
N LEU A 178 -2.78 19.39 8.69
CA LEU A 178 -2.27 19.70 10.03
C LEU A 178 -2.97 20.91 10.67
N PHE A 179 -3.22 21.97 9.91
CA PHE A 179 -3.60 23.29 10.46
C PHE A 179 -4.99 23.80 10.06
N LYS A 180 -5.67 23.19 9.09
CA LYS A 180 -7.01 23.60 8.64
C LYS A 180 -8.06 22.55 9.03
N GLY A 181 -8.48 22.64 10.29
CA GLY A 181 -9.54 21.85 10.90
C GLY A 181 -9.62 22.24 12.38
N ASN A 182 -10.82 22.23 12.97
CA ASN A 182 -11.04 22.57 14.38
C ASN A 182 -9.97 21.93 15.28
N ARG A 183 -9.53 22.67 16.30
CA ARG A 183 -8.67 22.13 17.37
C ARG A 183 -9.31 20.83 17.85
N PHE A 184 -8.55 19.73 17.80
CA PHE A 184 -8.96 18.38 18.22
C PHE A 184 -9.96 17.65 17.30
N ASP A 185 -9.60 17.44 16.04
CA ASP A 185 -10.22 16.37 15.25
C ASP A 185 -9.93 15.03 15.94
N THR A 186 -10.96 14.44 16.56
CA THR A 186 -10.88 13.18 17.32
C THR A 186 -10.26 12.06 16.48
N TRP A 187 -10.47 12.09 15.16
CA TRP A 187 -9.87 11.13 14.24
C TRP A 187 -8.34 11.27 14.17
N LYS A 188 -7.82 12.51 14.05
CA LYS A 188 -6.37 12.75 14.03
C LYS A 188 -5.72 12.35 15.34
N LEU A 189 -6.38 12.60 16.47
CA LEU A 189 -5.91 12.16 17.78
C LEU A 189 -5.91 10.64 17.90
N LEU A 190 -6.92 9.96 17.35
CA LEU A 190 -6.99 8.51 17.36
C LEU A 190 -5.88 7.91 16.50
N VAL A 191 -5.67 8.40 15.27
CA VAL A 191 -4.56 7.96 14.40
C VAL A 191 -3.22 8.19 15.09
N LEU A 192 -3.02 9.38 15.69
CA LEU A 192 -1.81 9.68 16.45
C LEU A 192 -1.64 8.76 17.66
N ALA A 193 -2.71 8.48 18.40
CA ALA A 193 -2.68 7.59 19.55
C ALA A 193 -2.32 6.16 19.13
N VAL A 194 -2.92 5.63 18.05
CA VAL A 194 -2.60 4.31 17.50
C VAL A 194 -1.14 4.25 17.04
N PHE A 195 -0.65 5.31 16.37
CA PHE A 195 0.75 5.39 15.96
C PHE A 195 1.71 5.38 17.15
N ILE A 196 1.42 6.19 18.19
CA ILE A 196 2.22 6.24 19.42
C ILE A 196 2.20 4.90 20.16
N ILE A 197 1.02 4.28 20.31
CA ILE A 197 0.88 2.99 20.97
C ILE A 197 1.64 1.91 20.20
N SER A 198 1.53 1.91 18.86
CA SER A 198 2.25 0.96 18.00
C SER A 198 3.76 1.15 18.12
N ALA A 199 4.25 2.40 18.09
CA ALA A 199 5.66 2.71 18.31
C ALA A 199 6.11 2.27 19.71
N PHE A 200 5.32 2.52 20.76
CA PHE A 200 5.64 2.08 22.12
C PHE A 200 5.88 0.57 22.17
N PHE A 201 4.97 -0.24 21.64
CA PHE A 201 5.13 -1.70 21.65
C PHE A 201 6.33 -2.19 20.82
N HIS A 202 6.69 -1.51 19.73
CA HIS A 202 7.81 -1.92 18.87
C HIS A 202 9.18 -1.43 19.33
N PHE A 203 9.27 -0.39 20.17
CA PHE A 203 10.56 0.18 20.61
C PHE A 203 10.83 0.09 22.12
N TYR A 204 9.82 0.00 23.00
CA TYR A 204 9.99 0.16 24.45
C TYR A 204 11.00 -0.81 25.08
N GLN A 205 10.98 -2.07 24.65
CA GLN A 205 11.90 -3.12 25.14
C GLN A 205 12.72 -3.75 24.02
N LEU A 206 13.06 -2.96 23.00
CA LEU A 206 13.75 -3.45 21.80
C LEU A 206 15.03 -4.24 22.12
N ASN A 207 15.83 -3.78 23.08
CA ASN A 207 17.06 -4.47 23.44
C ASN A 207 16.80 -5.77 24.23
N GLN A 208 15.71 -5.84 25.00
CA GLN A 208 15.45 -6.92 25.95
C GLN A 208 14.61 -8.05 25.35
N ILE A 209 13.65 -7.73 24.48
CA ILE A 209 12.71 -8.71 23.92
C ILE A 209 12.88 -8.76 22.39
N PRO A 210 12.91 -9.97 21.80
CA PRO A 210 13.17 -11.28 22.44
C PRO A 210 14.60 -11.39 23.00
N LEU A 211 14.79 -12.20 24.06
CA LEU A 211 16.09 -12.32 24.76
C LEU A 211 17.14 -13.06 23.92
N ASN A 212 16.73 -14.12 23.23
CA ASN A 212 17.63 -15.01 22.51
C ASN A 212 17.42 -14.91 21.00
N MET A 213 18.52 -15.05 20.26
CA MET A 213 18.48 -15.25 18.82
C MET A 213 17.96 -16.65 18.48
N THR A 214 17.40 -16.76 17.27
CA THR A 214 17.03 -18.04 16.67
C THR A 214 17.92 -18.30 15.44
N SER A 215 17.90 -19.53 14.90
CA SER A 215 18.69 -19.90 13.72
C SER A 215 18.48 -18.94 12.54
N ASP A 216 17.23 -18.56 12.27
CA ASP A 216 16.90 -17.64 11.17
C ASP A 216 17.54 -16.24 11.36
N HIS A 217 17.68 -15.76 12.59
CA HIS A 217 18.36 -14.48 12.85
C HIS A 217 19.85 -14.54 12.50
N THR A 218 20.51 -15.66 12.81
CA THR A 218 21.92 -15.86 12.45
C THR A 218 22.10 -15.90 10.93
N GLU A 219 21.22 -16.60 10.22
CA GLU A 219 21.26 -16.65 8.75
C GLU A 219 20.98 -15.28 8.12
N LYS A 220 20.09 -14.48 8.72
CA LYS A 220 19.87 -13.09 8.28
C LYS A 220 21.13 -12.24 8.44
N LEU A 221 21.86 -12.40 9.54
CA LEU A 221 23.15 -11.72 9.71
C LEU A 221 24.19 -12.19 8.67
N LEU A 222 24.19 -13.46 8.28
CA LEU A 222 25.09 -13.92 7.21
C LEU A 222 24.76 -13.27 5.86
N ASP A 223 23.48 -13.15 5.52
CA ASP A 223 23.04 -12.48 4.30
C ASP A 223 23.39 -10.98 4.32
N ILE A 224 23.19 -10.30 5.46
CA ILE A 224 23.60 -8.90 5.64
C ILE A 224 25.12 -8.75 5.51
N ASN A 225 25.90 -9.68 6.08
CA ASN A 225 27.35 -9.68 5.92
C ASN A 225 27.74 -9.81 4.45
N GLY A 226 27.06 -10.68 3.69
CA GLY A 226 27.22 -10.78 2.24
C GLY A 226 26.98 -9.44 1.55
N VAL A 227 25.89 -8.75 1.87
CA VAL A 227 25.57 -7.42 1.33
C VAL A 227 26.66 -6.39 1.65
N LEU A 228 27.14 -6.36 2.90
CA LEU A 228 28.23 -5.48 3.34
C LEU A 228 29.55 -5.77 2.60
N GLN A 229 29.77 -7.01 2.18
CA GLN A 229 30.90 -7.44 1.35
C GLN A 229 30.68 -7.19 -0.16
N GLY A 230 29.58 -6.53 -0.54
CA GLY A 230 29.27 -6.19 -1.93
C GLY A 230 28.45 -7.24 -2.69
N GLN A 231 27.88 -8.24 -2.01
CA GLN A 231 26.95 -9.17 -2.65
C GLN A 231 25.58 -8.53 -2.79
N THR A 232 25.28 -8.04 -3.98
CA THR A 232 24.03 -7.33 -4.27
C THR A 232 22.94 -8.26 -4.80
N GLN A 233 22.62 -9.34 -4.10
CA GLN A 233 21.63 -10.33 -4.58
C GLN A 233 20.21 -9.77 -4.67
N ILE A 234 19.47 -10.14 -5.73
CA ILE A 234 18.05 -9.76 -5.88
C ILE A 234 17.16 -10.70 -5.07
N PHE A 235 17.46 -11.99 -5.14
CA PHE A 235 16.81 -13.06 -4.41
C PHE A 235 17.84 -13.75 -3.53
N PHE A 236 17.59 -13.76 -2.22
CA PHE A 236 18.44 -14.43 -1.24
C PHE A 236 17.97 -15.87 -1.11
N SER A 237 18.72 -16.80 -1.69
CA SER A 237 18.33 -18.23 -1.75
C SER A 237 18.50 -18.97 -0.42
N ASN A 238 19.24 -18.40 0.52
CA ASN A 238 19.40 -18.97 1.85
C ASN A 238 18.03 -19.01 2.57
N ASN A 239 17.77 -20.11 3.28
CA ASN A 239 16.56 -20.34 4.07
C ASN A 239 15.22 -20.25 3.32
N GLY A 240 15.15 -20.85 2.12
CA GLY A 240 13.87 -21.00 1.41
C GLY A 240 13.43 -19.78 0.60
N GLY A 241 14.33 -18.82 0.36
CA GLY A 241 14.04 -17.65 -0.45
C GLY A 241 13.53 -16.48 0.37
N ARG A 242 14.27 -15.38 0.37
CA ARG A 242 13.96 -14.21 1.20
C ARG A 242 14.01 -12.92 0.37
N GLU A 243 13.09 -12.01 0.66
CA GLU A 243 13.03 -10.72 -0.03
C GLU A 243 14.21 -9.82 0.34
N PRO A 244 14.75 -9.06 -0.63
CA PRO A 244 16.02 -8.34 -0.49
C PRO A 244 15.96 -7.16 0.49
N ILE A 245 14.82 -6.46 0.56
CA ILE A 245 14.74 -5.12 1.16
C ILE A 245 15.19 -5.08 2.64
N GLN A 246 14.86 -6.13 3.41
CA GLN A 246 15.25 -6.23 4.82
C GLN A 246 16.77 -6.26 5.01
N PHE A 247 17.50 -6.95 4.12
CA PHE A 247 18.95 -7.13 4.24
C PHE A 247 19.69 -5.87 3.85
N TYR A 248 19.23 -5.21 2.78
CA TYR A 248 19.77 -3.92 2.36
C TYR A 248 19.52 -2.83 3.39
N MET A 249 18.33 -2.80 4.00
CA MET A 249 18.03 -1.80 5.02
C MET A 249 18.81 -2.04 6.32
N ALA A 250 19.00 -3.30 6.72
CA ALA A 250 19.86 -3.63 7.85
C ALA A 250 21.34 -3.29 7.55
N ALA A 251 21.85 -3.61 6.36
CA ALA A 251 23.20 -3.23 5.93
C ALA A 251 23.37 -1.70 5.91
N LEU A 252 22.34 -0.96 5.49
CA LEU A 252 22.33 0.51 5.55
C LEU A 252 22.45 1.00 7.00
N PHE A 253 21.75 0.37 7.95
CA PHE A 253 21.81 0.75 9.36
C PHE A 253 23.17 0.46 9.98
N VAL A 254 23.80 -0.65 9.59
CA VAL A 254 25.18 -0.96 9.99
C VAL A 254 26.13 0.11 9.44
N LYS A 255 26.01 0.46 8.16
CA LYS A 255 26.94 1.39 7.50
C LYS A 255 26.74 2.86 7.90
N LEU A 256 25.51 3.29 8.11
CA LEU A 256 25.17 4.71 8.35
C LEU A 256 25.17 5.07 9.84
N PHE A 257 24.72 4.15 10.70
CA PHE A 257 24.55 4.40 12.14
C PHE A 257 25.51 3.59 13.03
N ASP A 258 26.43 2.82 12.43
CA ASP A 258 27.42 2.00 13.12
C ASP A 258 26.82 1.08 14.21
N THR A 259 25.62 0.55 13.93
CA THR A 259 24.87 -0.31 14.86
C THR A 259 25.49 -1.70 15.06
N GLY A 260 26.45 -2.06 14.20
CA GLY A 260 27.13 -3.35 14.20
C GLY A 260 26.27 -4.51 13.71
N MET A 261 26.90 -5.68 13.52
CA MET A 261 26.26 -6.92 13.06
C MET A 261 25.65 -7.69 14.23
N THR A 262 24.66 -7.08 14.90
CA THR A 262 24.10 -7.59 16.15
C THR A 262 22.63 -7.94 16.02
N PHE A 263 22.12 -8.71 16.99
CA PHE A 263 20.69 -8.97 17.09
C PHE A 263 19.87 -7.70 17.26
N PHE A 264 20.41 -6.72 17.99
CA PHE A 264 19.77 -5.43 18.19
C PHE A 264 19.52 -4.73 16.85
N THR A 265 20.48 -4.76 15.93
CA THR A 265 20.34 -4.17 14.59
C THR A 265 19.18 -4.78 13.83
N LEU A 266 19.03 -6.12 13.85
CA LEU A 266 17.89 -6.78 13.21
C LEU A 266 16.56 -6.32 13.77
N LYS A 267 16.45 -6.23 15.10
CA LYS A 267 15.23 -5.77 15.78
C LYS A 267 14.93 -4.32 15.41
N LEU A 268 15.94 -3.45 15.47
CA LEU A 268 15.81 -2.03 15.15
C LEU A 268 15.36 -1.83 13.71
N THR A 269 15.99 -2.53 12.76
CA THR A 269 15.61 -2.46 11.34
C THR A 269 14.15 -2.85 11.17
N MET A 270 13.69 -3.94 11.76
CA MET A 270 12.30 -4.39 11.63
C MET A 270 11.29 -3.46 12.30
N SER A 271 11.59 -2.93 13.48
CA SER A 271 10.73 -1.93 14.12
C SER A 271 10.60 -0.67 13.27
N VAL A 272 11.65 -0.25 12.57
CA VAL A 272 11.58 0.88 11.63
C VAL A 272 10.80 0.54 10.36
N VAL A 273 10.99 -0.64 9.75
CA VAL A 273 10.17 -1.09 8.59
C VAL A 273 8.69 -1.02 8.96
N PHE A 274 8.35 -1.56 10.14
CA PHE A 274 6.97 -1.56 10.63
C PHE A 274 6.42 -0.13 10.72
N MET A 275 7.16 0.82 11.31
CA MET A 275 6.70 2.21 11.39
C MET A 275 6.51 2.86 10.03
N LEU A 276 7.39 2.58 9.07
CA LEU A 276 7.27 3.09 7.70
C LEU A 276 6.01 2.53 7.00
N SER A 277 5.61 1.31 7.31
CA SER A 277 4.41 0.70 6.73
C SER A 277 3.08 1.27 7.25
N LEU A 278 3.11 2.02 8.36
CA LEU A 278 1.92 2.66 8.94
C LEU A 278 1.58 4.02 8.30
N ILE A 279 2.43 4.53 7.42
CA ILE A 279 2.33 5.85 6.77
C ILE A 279 1.90 5.65 5.30
#